data_AF-A0A0U3FA42-F1
#
_entry.id   AF-A0A0U3FA42-F1
#
_cell.length_a   1.000
_cell.length_b   1.000
_cell.length_c   1.000
_cell.angle_alpha   90.00
_cell.angle_beta   90.00
_cell.angle_gamma   90.00
#
_symmetry.space_group_name_H-M   'P 1'
#
loop_
_entity.id
_entity.type
_entity.pdbx_description
1 polymer ?
#
loop_
_entity_poly.entity_id
_entity_poly.type
_entity_poly.pdbx_seq_one_letter_code
_entity_poly.pdbx_strand_id
1 'polypeptide(L)' 'MREWIGEVEIEVCDEAVFTALLPEVTHPPTSSRVQLEANDKRIVIKAKDVSALRAAANSFMYWIYSASEALKAVEDRP' A
#
# COMPACT_ATOMS: atom_id res chain seq x y z
N MET A 1 -3.97 6.80 25.27
CA MET A 1 -3.87 6.75 23.79
C MET A 1 -2.53 6.13 23.45
N ARG A 2 -2.48 5.04 22.67
CA ARG A 2 -1.18 4.51 22.18
C ARG A 2 -0.85 5.27 20.90
N GLU A 3 0.19 6.09 20.93
CA GLU A 3 0.70 6.85 19.79
C GLU A 3 1.17 5.93 18.67
N TRP A 4 0.92 6.34 17.43
CA TRP A 4 1.57 5.76 16.25
C TRP A 4 3.03 6.23 16.26
N ILE A 5 3.99 5.31 16.19
CA ILE A 5 5.43 5.66 16.30
C ILE A 5 6.09 5.95 14.96
N GLY A 6 5.41 5.71 13.83
CA GLY A 6 5.94 6.05 12.53
C GLY A 6 4.89 6.02 11.43
N GLU A 7 5.16 6.80 10.39
CA GLU A 7 4.34 6.96 9.19
C GLU A 7 5.22 6.86 7.95
N VAL A 8 4.72 6.20 6.92
CA VAL A 8 5.29 6.18 5.57
C VAL A 8 4.19 6.49 4.58
N GLU A 9 4.50 7.35 3.62
CA GLU A 9 3.63 7.67 2.49
C GLU A 9 4.25 7.10 1.21
N ILE A 10 3.45 6.39 0.42
CA ILE A 10 3.85 5.83 -0.86
C ILE A 10 2.97 6.43 -1.94
N GLU A 11 3.57 7.14 -2.89
CA GLU A 11 2.89 7.64 -4.08
C GLU A 11 2.85 6.56 -5.16
N VAL A 12 1.68 6.35 -5.76
CA VAL A 12 1.42 5.36 -6.82
C VAL A 12 1.08 6.11 -8.10
N CYS A 13 2.00 6.19 -9.05
CA CYS A 13 1.83 7.02 -10.25
C CYS A 13 0.65 6.58 -11.14
N ASP A 14 0.46 5.27 -11.28
CA ASP A 14 -0.54 4.67 -12.16
C ASP A 14 -1.91 4.51 -11.48
N GLU A 15 -2.97 4.98 -12.14
CA GLU A 15 -4.33 4.96 -11.58
C GLU A 15 -4.94 3.55 -11.51
N ALA A 16 -4.64 2.69 -12.48
CA ALA A 16 -5.12 1.31 -12.46
C ALA A 16 -4.46 0.54 -11.32
N VAL A 17 -3.16 0.74 -11.11
CA VAL A 17 -2.42 0.16 -9.97
C VAL A 17 -2.96 0.68 -8.65
N PHE A 18 -3.15 1.99 -8.50
CA PHE A 18 -3.70 2.57 -7.27
C PHE A 18 -5.09 2.01 -6.95
N THR A 19 -5.97 1.97 -7.95
CA THR A 19 -7.34 1.44 -7.81
C THR A 19 -7.33 -0.03 -7.39
N ALA A 20 -6.41 -0.83 -7.95
CA ALA A 20 -6.27 -2.25 -7.60
C ALA A 20 -5.83 -2.48 -6.14
N LEU A 21 -5.17 -1.49 -5.51
CA LEU A 21 -4.69 -1.58 -4.13
C LEU A 21 -5.69 -1.08 -3.07
N LEU A 22 -6.75 -0.35 -3.47
CA LEU A 22 -7.77 0.18 -2.55
C LEU A 22 -8.45 -0.89 -1.67
N PRO A 23 -8.74 -2.12 -2.16
CA PRO A 23 -9.29 -3.17 -1.30
C PRO A 23 -8.39 -3.49 -0.10
N GLU A 24 -7.06 -3.50 -0.29
CA GLU A 24 -6.09 -3.82 0.76
C GLU A 24 -5.94 -2.69 1.80
N VAL A 25 -6.30 -1.46 1.43
CA VAL A 25 -6.34 -0.31 2.34
C VAL A 25 -7.64 -0.28 3.14
N THR A 26 -8.77 -0.54 2.47
CA THR A 26 -10.12 -0.44 3.07
C THR A 26 -10.50 -1.67 3.89
N HIS A 27 -10.02 -2.84 3.51
CA HIS A 27 -10.32 -4.12 4.15
C HIS A 27 -9.03 -4.91 4.39
N PRO A 28 -8.10 -4.39 5.21
CA PRO A 28 -6.81 -5.03 5.40
C PRO A 28 -6.99 -6.43 6.02
N PRO A 29 -6.30 -7.46 5.48
CA PRO A 29 -6.52 -8.84 5.88
C PRO A 29 -6.22 -9.12 7.37
N THR A 30 -5.40 -8.33 8.05
CA THR A 30 -5.34 -8.24 9.53
C THR A 30 -4.17 -7.33 9.96
N SER A 31 -4.43 -6.29 10.79
CA SER A 31 -3.45 -5.76 11.76
C SER A 31 -4.06 -4.64 12.62
N SER A 32 -4.28 -4.88 13.91
CA SER A 32 -4.63 -3.82 14.88
C SER A 32 -3.46 -2.87 15.21
N ARG A 33 -2.30 -3.09 14.56
CA ARG A 33 -1.04 -2.37 14.76
C ARG A 33 -0.69 -1.43 13.61
N VAL A 34 -1.47 -1.46 12.52
CA VAL A 34 -1.27 -0.63 11.34
C VAL A 34 -2.60 0.06 11.02
N GLN A 35 -2.53 1.34 10.66
CA GLN A 35 -3.62 2.12 10.10
C GLN A 35 -3.23 2.50 8.68
N LEU A 36 -4.15 2.27 7.74
CA LEU A 36 -3.95 2.55 6.33
C LEU A 36 -4.95 3.62 5.89
N GLU A 37 -4.48 4.58 5.12
CA GLU A 37 -5.29 5.62 4.50
C GLU A 37 -4.90 5.72 3.01
N ALA A 38 -5.87 5.98 2.14
CA ALA A 38 -5.63 6.20 0.72
C ALA A 38 -6.22 7.55 0.31
N ASN A 39 -5.39 8.44 -0.24
CA ASN A 39 -5.79 9.78 -0.68
C ASN A 39 -5.00 10.15 -1.93
N ASP A 40 -5.64 10.64 -2.99
CA ASP A 40 -4.98 11.22 -4.17
C ASP A 40 -3.74 10.45 -4.66
N LYS A 41 -3.91 9.15 -4.97
CA LYS A 41 -2.85 8.22 -5.41
C LYS A 41 -1.75 7.92 -4.38
N ARG A 42 -1.93 8.33 -3.13
CA ARG A 42 -1.02 8.02 -2.03
C ARG A 42 -1.62 6.99 -1.09
N ILE A 43 -0.77 6.10 -0.60
CA ILE A 43 -1.07 5.14 0.46
C ILE A 43 -0.26 5.56 1.67
N VAL A 44 -0.95 5.92 2.75
CA VAL A 44 -0.34 6.31 4.03
C VAL A 44 -0.43 5.12 4.98
N ILE A 45 0.71 4.74 5.55
CA ILE A 45 0.86 3.61 6.46
C ILE A 45 1.35 4.16 7.80
N LYS A 46 0.49 4.07 8.83
CA LYS A 46 0.82 4.42 10.21
C LYS A 46 0.96 3.16 11.04
N ALA A 47 1.98 3.04 11.89
CA ALA A 47 2.17 1.83 12.68
C ALA A 47 2.60 2.09 14.12
N LYS A 48 2.24 1.14 15.00
CA LYS A 48 2.56 1.16 16.44
C LYS A 48 3.95 0.61 16.78
N ASP A 49 4.70 0.13 15.78
CA ASP A 49 6.09 -0.29 15.91
C ASP A 49 6.78 -0.32 14.53
N VAL A 50 8.12 -0.18 14.55
CA VAL A 50 8.94 -0.13 13.32
C VAL A 50 8.85 -1.45 12.54
N SER A 51 8.66 -2.57 13.23
CA SER A 51 8.54 -3.87 12.56
C SER A 51 7.25 -3.98 11.77
N ALA A 52 6.13 -3.52 12.33
CA ALA A 52 4.83 -3.44 11.67
C ALA A 52 4.85 -2.43 10.51
N LEU A 53 5.50 -1.27 10.69
CA LEU A 53 5.68 -0.29 9.61
C LEU A 53 6.44 -0.89 8.43
N ARG A 54 7.58 -1.53 8.71
CA ARG A 54 8.41 -2.18 7.70
C ARG A 54 7.66 -3.30 6.99
N ALA A 55 6.92 -4.13 7.73
CA ALA A 55 6.16 -5.22 7.16
C ALA A 55 5.08 -4.68 6.19
N ALA A 56 4.29 -3.71 6.62
CA ALA A 56 3.23 -3.12 5.80
C ALA A 56 3.81 -2.39 4.57
N ALA A 57 4.84 -1.56 4.75
CA ALA A 57 5.49 -0.87 3.64
C ALA A 57 6.06 -1.85 2.61
N ASN A 58 6.72 -2.93 3.06
CA ASN A 58 7.25 -3.95 2.17
C ASN A 58 6.15 -4.68 1.39
N SER A 59 5.02 -5.01 2.04
CA SER A 59 3.87 -5.62 1.37
C SER A 59 3.32 -4.71 0.27
N PHE A 60 3.10 -3.42 0.57
CA PHE A 60 2.60 -2.47 -0.43
C PHE A 60 3.58 -2.26 -1.59
N MET A 61 4.89 -2.11 -1.33
CA MET A 61 5.88 -2.02 -2.40
C MET A 61 5.87 -3.25 -3.31
N TYR A 62 5.74 -4.45 -2.73
CA TYR A 62 5.66 -5.70 -3.49
C TYR A 62 4.38 -5.79 -4.32
N TRP A 63 3.24 -5.38 -3.77
CA TRP A 63 1.98 -5.36 -4.50
C TRP A 63 1.96 -4.33 -5.62
N ILE A 64 2.50 -3.13 -5.39
CA ILE A 64 2.67 -2.09 -6.42
C ILE A 64 3.53 -2.63 -7.56
N TYR A 65 4.67 -3.26 -7.24
CA TYR A 65 5.53 -3.87 -8.25
C TYR A 65 4.79 -4.95 -9.05
N SER A 66 4.13 -5.87 -8.35
CA SER A 66 3.42 -6.99 -8.98
C SER A 66 2.28 -6.51 -9.89
N ALA A 67 1.51 -5.52 -9.45
CA ALA A 67 0.44 -4.92 -10.23
C ALA A 67 0.97 -4.17 -11.45
N SER A 68 2.08 -3.43 -11.29
CA SER A 68 2.73 -2.73 -12.41
C SER A 68 3.23 -3.70 -13.49
N GLU A 69 3.87 -4.80 -13.08
CA GLU A 69 4.33 -5.83 -14.03
C GLU A 69 3.17 -6.53 -14.73
N ALA A 70 2.07 -6.78 -14.02
CA ALA A 70 0.86 -7.35 -14.61
C ALA A 70 0.22 -6.41 -15.64
N LEU A 71 0.14 -5.11 -15.33
CA LEU A 71 -0.38 -4.09 -16.25
C LEU A 71 0.47 -4.03 -17.53
N LYS A 72 1.80 -3.93 -17.37
CA LYS A 72 2.74 -3.92 -18.49
C LYS A 72 2.57 -5.15 -19.39
N ALA A 73 2.41 -6.33 -18.81
CA ALA A 73 2.22 -7.56 -19.56
C ALA A 73 0.91 -7.60 -20.37
N VAL A 74 -0.10 -6.80 -20.01
CA VAL A 74 -1.35 -6.65 -20.76
C VAL A 74 -1.20 -5.59 -21.86
N GLU A 75 -0.48 -4.49 -21.58
CA GLU A 75 -0.23 -3.41 -22.55
C GLU A 75 0.72 -3.83 -23.69
N ASP A 76 1.69 -4.68 -23.41
CA ASP A 76 2.64 -5.20 -24.40
C ASP A 76 2.03 -6.29 -25.33
N ARG A 77 0.73 -6.62 -25.19
CA ARG A 77 0.05 -7.55 -26.09
C ARG A 77 -0.46 -6.81 -27.35
N PRO A 78 -0.14 -7.32 -28.55
CA PRO A 78 -0.58 -6.72 -29.82
C PRO A 78 -2.09 -6.82 -30.05
#